data_AF-A0A1W9VJ61-F1
#
_entry.id   AF-A0A1W9VJ61-F1
#
_cell.length_a   1.000
_cell.length_b   1.000
_cell.length_c   1.000
_cell.angle_alpha   90.00
_cell.angle_beta   90.00
_cell.angle_gamma   90.00
#
_symmetry.space_group_name_H-M   'P 1'
#
loop_
_entity.id
_entity.type
_entity.pdbx_description
1 polymer ?
#
loop_
_entity_poly.entity_id
_entity_poly.type
_entity_poly.pdbx_seq_one_letter_code
_entity_poly.pdbx_strand_id
1 'polypeptide(L)'
;MSRQNYLKTLIIVHQSRLQELKKTPLTESHRQKLRERPITKLSIDPEELLEVSLIEAEIEKLQTELKEIYADKSSGPSPHTPKKHDVPLKHTKWTTENFSVELIQTFSQVVLLMSAKNKQFMTSGLLLLAFLENQEAAAHQLLRDFSQKKGFKWGRFERYVEEIASEQIRDSQINFLIIDEKHIPLSNELSAALNKGATITKGQGETQCNTAYMLAAIANTNIDTSQARPMMMSRRNQPINKMAQLLNKLGITQQVVLKVMRDPLAFDKIVPSSIPKEEPVIAQSGRFWHRSAKKQASTEALGRVIVDRIITPLALNEKAKNRIKAEMLWLFAAADHFLKVRRDMVYPTSPVPVEIPQNAERIPETDNTILNMRLLFSFENEHLEQQIDGIVERVTIHLRYLNILLKQQAQPGKFEAQNAPLIYQLQGHQQDIAALSYELSQLMQQIYGVRLHGPSELDDFLEQVTI
;
A
#
# COMPACT_ATOMS: atom_id res chain seq x y z
N MET A 1 0.88 21.82 -33.67
CA MET A 1 0.11 22.36 -32.53
C MET A 1 -0.74 23.51 -33.07
N SER A 2 -2.05 23.59 -32.76
CA SER A 2 -2.87 24.73 -33.22
C SER A 2 -2.40 26.01 -32.53
N ARG A 3 -2.55 27.19 -33.18
CA ARG A 3 -2.22 28.49 -32.56
C ARG A 3 -2.96 28.67 -31.22
N GLN A 4 -4.19 28.18 -31.11
CA GLN A 4 -4.96 28.16 -29.87
C GLN A 4 -4.30 27.34 -28.76
N ASN A 5 -3.81 26.13 -29.09
CA ASN A 5 -3.16 25.27 -28.10
C ASN A 5 -1.78 25.79 -27.69
N TYR A 6 -1.06 26.46 -28.59
CA TYR A 6 0.17 27.16 -28.26
C TYR A 6 -0.07 28.29 -27.25
N LEU A 7 -1.07 29.14 -27.49
CA LEU A 7 -1.42 30.25 -26.58
C LEU A 7 -1.91 29.74 -25.22
N LYS A 8 -2.76 28.70 -25.17
CA LYS A 8 -3.18 28.07 -23.91
C LYS A 8 -2.00 27.53 -23.10
N THR A 9 -1.04 26.88 -23.78
CA THR A 9 0.16 26.34 -23.13
C THR A 9 1.02 27.46 -22.54
N LEU A 10 1.23 28.56 -23.29
CA LEU A 10 1.95 29.72 -22.78
C LEU A 10 1.28 30.35 -21.56
N ILE A 11 -0.04 30.53 -21.59
CA ILE A 11 -0.81 31.06 -20.45
C ILE A 11 -0.59 30.21 -19.19
N ILE A 12 -0.64 28.88 -19.33
CA ILE A 12 -0.41 27.95 -18.20
C ILE A 12 1.01 28.10 -17.66
N VAL A 13 2.03 28.13 -18.54
CA VAL A 13 3.43 28.29 -18.13
C VAL A 13 3.66 29.60 -17.38
N HIS A 14 3.12 30.71 -17.89
CA HIS A 14 3.23 32.02 -17.22
C HIS A 14 2.46 32.06 -15.91
N GLN A 15 1.28 31.43 -15.81
CA GLN A 15 0.53 31.32 -14.56
C GLN A 15 1.26 30.50 -13.50
N SER A 16 1.89 29.39 -13.90
CA SER A 16 2.73 28.59 -12.99
C SER A 16 3.94 29.39 -12.50
N ARG A 17 4.66 30.11 -13.39
CA ARG A 17 5.76 30.99 -12.99
C ARG A 17 5.31 32.12 -12.06
N LEU A 18 4.15 32.73 -12.35
CA LEU A 18 3.55 33.75 -11.48
C LEU A 18 3.20 33.17 -10.10
N GLN A 19 2.71 31.92 -10.03
CA GLN A 19 2.47 31.25 -8.76
C GLN A 19 3.77 30.93 -8.02
N GLU A 20 4.84 30.52 -8.70
CA GLU A 20 6.15 30.29 -8.08
C GLU A 20 6.77 31.59 -7.51
N LEU A 21 6.68 32.70 -8.25
CA LEU A 21 7.11 34.02 -7.81
C LEU A 21 6.26 34.55 -6.64
N LYS A 22 4.96 34.22 -6.60
CA LYS A 22 4.08 34.56 -5.47
C LYS A 22 4.25 33.61 -4.26
N LYS A 23 4.66 32.36 -4.50
CA LYS A 23 4.89 31.33 -3.48
C LYS A 23 6.26 31.46 -2.84
N THR A 24 7.24 32.09 -3.48
CA THR A 24 8.58 32.33 -2.91
C THR A 24 8.41 33.21 -1.67
N PRO A 25 8.45 32.65 -0.45
CA PRO A 25 8.51 33.49 0.73
C PRO A 25 9.89 34.13 0.70
N LEU A 26 10.01 35.41 1.08
CA LEU A 26 11.30 36.08 1.33
C LEU A 26 12.35 35.03 1.75
N THR A 27 13.32 34.81 0.86
CA THR A 27 14.31 33.72 0.92
C THR A 27 14.81 33.53 2.34
N GLU A 28 15.11 32.31 2.76
CA GLU A 28 15.58 32.04 4.13
C GLU A 28 16.83 32.87 4.51
N SER A 29 17.62 33.25 3.49
CA SER A 29 18.68 34.28 3.54
C SER A 29 18.19 35.68 3.97
N HIS A 30 17.02 36.12 3.49
CA HIS A 30 16.34 37.34 3.94
C HIS A 30 15.78 37.22 5.37
N ARG A 31 15.25 36.06 5.77
CA ARG A 31 14.78 35.83 7.16
C ARG A 31 15.92 35.85 8.17
N GLN A 32 17.10 35.35 7.79
CA GLN A 32 18.30 35.39 8.64
C GLN A 32 18.83 36.82 8.78
N LYS A 33 18.82 37.62 7.71
CA LYS A 33 19.14 39.07 7.76
C LYS A 33 18.10 39.91 8.52
N LEU A 34 16.83 39.51 8.52
CA LEU A 34 15.74 40.17 9.25
C LEU A 34 15.77 39.92 10.77
N ARG A 35 16.42 38.85 11.24
CA ARG A 35 16.61 38.61 12.69
C ARG A 35 17.68 39.52 13.32
N GLU A 36 18.51 40.17 12.50
CA GLU A 36 19.67 40.93 12.96
C GLU A 36 19.52 42.46 12.89
N ARG A 37 18.36 43.01 12.46
CA ARG A 37 18.20 44.48 12.33
C ARG A 37 16.85 45.02 12.85
N PRO A 38 16.82 46.23 13.44
CA PRO A 38 15.58 46.88 13.86
C PRO A 38 14.71 47.24 12.65
N ILE A 39 13.40 47.11 12.84
CA ILE A 39 12.37 47.30 11.82
C ILE A 39 12.31 48.77 11.41
N THR A 40 12.99 49.11 10.31
CA THR A 40 12.69 50.29 9.52
C THR A 40 12.71 49.93 8.03
N LYS A 41 11.52 49.93 7.44
CA LYS A 41 11.17 49.83 6.01
C LYS A 41 11.68 48.57 5.28
N LEU A 42 10.77 47.60 5.12
CA LEU A 42 10.89 46.56 4.08
C LEU A 42 10.89 47.25 2.70
N SER A 43 12.06 47.34 2.08
CA SER A 43 12.18 47.64 0.65
C SER A 43 12.06 46.31 -0.08
N ILE A 44 10.91 46.07 -0.70
CA ILE A 44 10.78 45.02 -1.72
C ILE A 44 11.69 45.45 -2.88
N ASP A 45 12.45 44.51 -3.43
CA ASP A 45 13.32 44.81 -4.57
C ASP A 45 12.44 45.28 -5.75
N PRO A 46 12.61 46.52 -6.25
CA PRO A 46 11.82 47.02 -7.36
C PRO A 46 11.94 46.16 -8.63
N GLU A 47 13.01 45.36 -8.79
CA GLU A 47 13.16 44.43 -9.91
C GLU A 47 12.18 43.25 -9.85
N GLU A 48 11.92 42.68 -8.67
CA GLU A 48 10.97 41.57 -8.51
C GLU A 48 9.53 42.02 -8.76
N LEU A 49 9.18 43.24 -8.33
CA LEU A 49 7.87 43.85 -8.62
C LEU A 49 7.68 44.13 -10.12
N LEU A 50 8.76 44.52 -10.81
CA LEU A 50 8.74 44.73 -12.25
C LEU A 50 8.53 43.40 -13.00
N GLU A 51 9.19 42.32 -12.58
CA GLU A 51 9.05 40.99 -13.19
C GLU A 51 7.62 40.44 -13.04
N VAL A 52 7.02 40.56 -11.85
CA VAL A 52 5.63 40.16 -11.62
C VAL A 52 4.67 40.96 -12.51
N SER A 53 4.86 42.28 -12.60
CA SER A 53 4.03 43.15 -13.44
C SER A 53 4.15 42.82 -14.93
N LEU A 54 5.36 42.49 -15.41
CA LEU A 54 5.59 42.10 -16.80
C LEU A 54 4.90 40.77 -17.15
N ILE A 55 4.96 39.78 -16.25
CA ILE A 55 4.30 38.47 -16.45
C ILE A 55 2.78 38.63 -16.45
N GLU A 56 2.21 39.46 -15.57
CA GLU A 56 0.77 39.72 -15.53
C GLU A 56 0.29 40.40 -16.83
N ALA A 57 1.04 41.39 -17.34
CA ALA A 57 0.75 42.05 -18.62
C ALA A 57 0.84 41.07 -19.81
N GLU A 58 1.81 40.15 -19.80
CA GLU A 58 1.96 39.15 -20.86
C GLU A 58 0.83 38.12 -20.85
N ILE A 59 0.36 37.70 -19.67
CA ILE A 59 -0.83 36.85 -19.53
C ILE A 59 -2.07 37.55 -20.10
N GLU A 60 -2.29 38.83 -19.77
CA GLU A 60 -3.45 39.59 -20.25
C GLU A 60 -3.44 39.75 -21.78
N LYS A 61 -2.25 40.01 -22.35
CA LYS A 61 -2.06 40.05 -23.81
C LYS A 61 -2.39 38.71 -24.47
N LEU A 62 -1.87 37.60 -23.95
CA LEU A 62 -2.13 36.25 -24.48
C LEU A 62 -3.62 35.88 -24.37
N GLN A 63 -4.29 36.28 -23.29
CA GLN A 63 -5.73 36.07 -23.12
C GLN A 63 -6.55 36.87 -24.13
N THR A 64 -6.14 38.08 -24.47
CA THR A 64 -6.80 38.93 -25.47
C THR A 64 -6.66 38.32 -26.87
N GLU A 65 -5.45 37.88 -27.24
CA GLU A 65 -5.22 37.20 -28.53
C GLU A 65 -6.05 35.92 -28.65
N LEU A 66 -6.17 35.15 -27.55
CA LEU A 66 -7.00 33.96 -27.53
C LEU A 66 -8.49 34.29 -27.80
N LYS A 67 -9.02 35.38 -27.22
CA LYS A 67 -10.40 35.84 -27.43
C LYS A 67 -10.67 36.24 -28.88
N GLU A 68 -9.73 36.93 -29.53
CA GLU A 68 -9.86 37.31 -30.95
C GLU A 68 -9.96 36.09 -31.87
N ILE A 69 -9.15 35.06 -31.63
CA ILE A 69 -9.20 33.80 -32.41
C ILE A 69 -10.56 33.09 -32.24
N TYR A 70 -11.20 33.23 -31.07
CA TYR A 70 -12.53 32.68 -30.84
C TYR A 70 -13.65 33.52 -31.47
N ALA A 71 -13.49 34.85 -31.52
CA ALA A 71 -14.44 35.73 -32.19
C ALA A 71 -14.49 35.49 -33.72
N ASP A 72 -13.33 35.27 -34.35
CA ASP A 72 -13.22 35.08 -35.80
C ASP A 72 -13.88 33.77 -36.30
N LYS A 73 -13.89 32.71 -35.48
CA LYS A 73 -14.53 31.42 -35.82
C LYS A 73 -16.06 31.43 -35.72
N SER A 74 -16.66 32.48 -35.17
CA SER A 74 -18.12 32.57 -34.99
C SER A 74 -18.89 33.01 -36.26
N SER A 75 -18.19 33.33 -37.36
CA SER A 75 -18.77 33.91 -38.60
C SER A 75 -18.80 32.97 -39.81
N GLY A 76 -18.39 31.71 -39.67
CA GLY A 76 -18.33 30.74 -40.78
C GLY A 76 -19.67 30.01 -41.05
N PRO A 77 -20.05 29.79 -42.33
CA PRO A 77 -21.27 29.06 -42.68
C PRO A 77 -21.18 27.58 -42.26
N SER A 78 -22.28 27.11 -41.67
CA SER A 78 -22.46 25.77 -41.11
C SER A 78 -22.21 24.65 -42.15
N PRO A 79 -21.31 23.69 -41.90
CA PRO A 79 -21.07 22.60 -42.84
C PRO A 79 -22.19 21.57 -42.79
N HIS A 80 -22.79 21.28 -43.95
CA HIS A 80 -23.75 20.22 -44.15
C HIS A 80 -23.18 18.85 -43.75
N THR A 81 -23.82 18.22 -42.76
CA THR A 81 -23.53 16.84 -42.34
C THR A 81 -24.16 15.83 -43.30
N PRO A 82 -23.42 14.84 -43.82
CA PRO A 82 -23.98 13.73 -44.58
C PRO A 82 -24.57 12.68 -43.64
N LYS A 83 -25.78 12.21 -43.96
CA LYS A 83 -26.46 11.11 -43.25
C LYS A 83 -25.78 9.78 -43.62
N LYS A 84 -25.19 9.10 -42.63
CA LYS A 84 -24.89 7.66 -42.70
C LYS A 84 -25.62 6.94 -41.56
N HIS A 85 -26.34 5.90 -41.94
CA HIS A 85 -26.97 4.94 -41.04
C HIS A 85 -25.89 3.99 -40.50
N ASP A 86 -25.32 4.34 -39.35
CA ASP A 86 -24.67 3.40 -38.44
C ASP A 86 -25.41 3.48 -37.11
N VAL A 87 -25.75 2.32 -36.52
CA VAL A 87 -26.37 2.26 -35.20
C VAL A 87 -25.41 2.94 -34.21
N PRO A 88 -25.78 4.07 -33.60
CA PRO A 88 -24.83 4.83 -32.78
C PRO A 88 -24.57 4.03 -31.50
N LEU A 89 -23.39 3.43 -31.42
CA LEU A 89 -22.78 3.12 -30.13
C LEU A 89 -22.75 4.47 -29.38
N LYS A 90 -23.57 4.59 -28.33
CA LYS A 90 -23.60 5.77 -27.45
C LYS A 90 -22.27 5.83 -26.70
N HIS A 91 -21.20 6.24 -27.38
CA HIS A 91 -19.93 6.55 -26.75
C HIS A 91 -20.21 7.69 -25.77
N THR A 92 -20.11 7.39 -24.48
CA THR A 92 -20.27 8.38 -23.42
C THR A 92 -19.10 9.34 -23.53
N LYS A 93 -19.32 10.49 -24.16
CA LYS A 93 -18.29 11.51 -24.33
C LYS A 93 -18.16 12.28 -23.02
N TRP A 94 -17.07 12.06 -22.30
CA TRP A 94 -16.75 12.78 -21.09
C TRP A 94 -16.21 14.16 -21.45
N THR A 95 -16.95 15.22 -21.09
CA THR A 95 -16.50 16.62 -21.19
C THR A 95 -15.98 17.10 -19.84
N THR A 96 -15.02 18.03 -19.89
CA THR A 96 -14.39 18.62 -18.71
C THR A 96 -15.37 19.39 -17.82
N GLU A 97 -16.51 19.82 -18.33
CA GLU A 97 -17.54 20.57 -17.62
C GLU A 97 -18.10 19.85 -16.39
N ASN A 98 -18.06 18.51 -16.37
CA ASN A 98 -18.55 17.69 -15.26
C ASN A 98 -17.49 17.46 -14.16
N PHE A 99 -16.27 17.97 -14.34
CA PHE A 99 -15.15 17.72 -13.44
C PHE A 99 -14.68 19.02 -12.80
N SER A 100 -14.30 18.95 -11.53
CA SER A 100 -13.64 20.05 -10.85
C SER A 100 -12.29 20.35 -11.49
N VAL A 101 -11.81 21.58 -11.34
CA VAL A 101 -10.47 22.01 -11.81
C VAL A 101 -9.37 21.11 -11.26
N GLU A 102 -9.46 20.75 -9.98
CA GLU A 102 -8.53 19.85 -9.29
C GLU A 102 -8.45 18.46 -9.95
N LEU A 103 -9.60 17.88 -10.32
CA LEU A 103 -9.63 16.59 -11.00
C LEU A 103 -9.08 16.68 -12.43
N ILE A 104 -9.34 17.78 -13.14
CA ILE A 104 -8.78 18.03 -14.48
C ILE A 104 -7.25 18.14 -14.43
N GLN A 105 -6.71 18.87 -13.45
CA GLN A 105 -5.27 18.95 -13.22
C GLN A 105 -4.68 17.58 -12.93
N THR A 106 -5.36 16.78 -12.10
CA THR A 106 -4.94 15.40 -11.83
C THR A 106 -4.95 14.55 -13.08
N PHE A 107 -5.96 14.64 -13.95
CA PHE A 107 -5.94 13.91 -15.22
C PHE A 107 -4.78 14.33 -16.13
N SER A 108 -4.41 15.60 -16.11
CA SER A 108 -3.25 16.10 -16.86
C SER A 108 -1.95 15.46 -16.35
N GLN A 109 -1.80 15.32 -15.02
CA GLN A 109 -0.69 14.57 -14.41
C GLN A 109 -0.71 13.09 -14.81
N VAL A 110 -1.88 12.47 -14.86
CA VAL A 110 -2.02 11.08 -15.32
C VAL A 110 -1.54 10.92 -16.77
N VAL A 111 -1.80 11.88 -17.65
CA VAL A 111 -1.28 11.84 -19.04
C VAL A 111 0.25 11.85 -19.06
N LEU A 112 0.90 12.60 -18.16
CA LEU A 112 2.36 12.57 -18.01
C LEU A 112 2.84 11.19 -17.51
N LEU A 113 2.17 10.63 -16.50
CA LEU A 113 2.47 9.30 -15.97
C LEU A 113 2.27 8.19 -17.02
N MET A 114 1.24 8.31 -17.88
CA MET A 114 1.03 7.40 -19.00
C MET A 114 2.24 7.37 -19.93
N SER A 115 2.73 8.55 -20.32
CA SER A 115 3.92 8.65 -21.18
C SER A 115 5.15 8.07 -20.48
N ALA A 116 5.37 8.41 -19.21
CA ALA A 116 6.53 7.96 -18.44
C ALA A 116 6.56 6.44 -18.24
N LYS A 117 5.39 5.81 -18.02
CA LYS A 117 5.27 4.35 -17.82
C LYS A 117 4.96 3.58 -19.11
N ASN A 118 5.06 4.22 -20.27
CA ASN A 118 4.76 3.67 -21.60
C ASN A 118 3.38 2.95 -21.66
N LYS A 119 2.35 3.64 -21.14
CA LYS A 119 0.98 3.13 -21.07
C LYS A 119 0.14 3.69 -22.19
N GLN A 120 -0.55 2.79 -22.89
CA GLN A 120 -1.45 3.15 -23.99
C GLN A 120 -2.81 3.67 -23.50
N PHE A 121 -3.25 3.27 -22.31
CA PHE A 121 -4.56 3.62 -21.76
C PHE A 121 -4.42 4.29 -20.39
N MET A 122 -5.33 5.22 -20.10
CA MET A 122 -5.50 5.76 -18.78
C MET A 122 -6.20 4.73 -17.89
N THR A 123 -5.56 4.35 -16.79
CA THR A 123 -6.06 3.34 -15.86
C THR A 123 -6.44 3.96 -14.53
N SER A 124 -7.31 3.31 -13.76
CA SER A 124 -7.59 3.68 -12.37
C SER A 124 -6.32 3.63 -11.52
N GLY A 125 -5.39 2.72 -11.82
CA GLY A 125 -4.08 2.61 -11.20
C GLY A 125 -3.24 3.88 -11.34
N LEU A 126 -3.12 4.39 -12.57
CA LEU A 126 -2.40 5.64 -12.81
C LEU A 126 -3.11 6.84 -12.18
N LEU A 127 -4.46 6.85 -12.18
CA LEU A 127 -5.23 7.91 -11.54
C LEU A 127 -5.04 7.92 -10.02
N LEU A 128 -5.06 6.76 -9.37
CA LEU A 128 -4.78 6.67 -7.94
C LEU A 128 -3.32 7.07 -7.65
N LEU A 129 -2.36 6.69 -8.50
CA LEU A 129 -0.97 7.12 -8.35
C LEU A 129 -0.86 8.66 -8.39
N ALA A 130 -1.58 9.31 -9.31
CA ALA A 130 -1.64 10.77 -9.35
C ALA A 130 -2.31 11.38 -8.10
N PHE A 131 -3.32 10.72 -7.51
CA PHE A 131 -3.85 11.14 -6.20
C PHE A 131 -2.79 11.04 -5.08
N LEU A 132 -1.88 10.07 -5.12
CA LEU A 132 -0.81 9.95 -4.13
C LEU A 132 0.26 11.03 -4.30
N GLU A 133 0.56 11.43 -5.52
CA GLU A 133 1.57 12.46 -5.81
C GLU A 133 1.05 13.89 -5.58
N ASN A 134 -0.24 14.15 -5.83
CA ASN A 134 -0.82 15.48 -5.70
C ASN A 134 -1.30 15.77 -4.26
N GLN A 135 -0.44 16.38 -3.45
CA GLN A 135 -0.73 16.70 -2.04
C GLN A 135 -1.91 17.66 -1.83
N GLU A 136 -2.21 18.49 -2.84
CA GLU A 136 -3.32 19.44 -2.80
C GLU A 136 -4.67 18.75 -3.08
N ALA A 137 -4.66 17.51 -3.60
CA ALA A 137 -5.88 16.81 -3.94
C ALA A 137 -6.67 16.34 -2.71
N ALA A 138 -7.99 16.49 -2.71
CA ALA A 138 -8.87 15.99 -1.67
C ALA A 138 -8.73 14.47 -1.47
N ALA A 139 -8.54 13.72 -2.57
CA ALA A 139 -8.23 12.28 -2.51
C ALA A 139 -6.93 11.98 -1.74
N HIS A 140 -5.88 12.79 -1.92
CA HIS A 140 -4.62 12.62 -1.19
C HIS A 140 -4.82 12.76 0.31
N GLN A 141 -5.48 13.85 0.72
CA GLN A 141 -5.75 14.15 2.12
C GLN A 141 -6.55 13.03 2.77
N LEU A 142 -7.60 12.55 2.10
CA LEU A 142 -8.40 11.41 2.58
C LEU A 142 -7.56 10.14 2.73
N LEU A 143 -6.73 9.82 1.73
CA LEU A 143 -5.87 8.64 1.79
C LEU A 143 -4.85 8.76 2.94
N ARG A 144 -4.27 9.94 3.18
CA ARG A 144 -3.37 10.20 4.31
C ARG A 144 -4.08 9.99 5.64
N ASP A 145 -5.29 10.51 5.79
CA ASP A 145 -6.11 10.31 6.99
C ASP A 145 -6.43 8.83 7.21
N PHE A 146 -6.77 8.09 6.14
CA PHE A 146 -6.94 6.64 6.19
C PHE A 146 -5.67 5.93 6.64
N SER A 147 -4.51 6.31 6.11
CA SER A 147 -3.22 5.72 6.51
C SER A 147 -2.94 5.90 7.99
N GLN A 148 -3.10 7.13 8.50
CA GLN A 148 -2.87 7.44 9.90
C GLN A 148 -3.84 6.70 10.83
N LYS A 149 -5.13 6.66 10.47
CA LYS A 149 -6.18 6.12 11.35
C LYS A 149 -6.36 4.61 11.26
N LYS A 150 -6.14 4.00 10.09
CA LYS A 150 -6.16 2.54 9.89
C LYS A 150 -4.81 1.90 10.18
N GLY A 151 -3.74 2.68 10.26
CA GLY A 151 -2.40 2.21 10.60
C GLY A 151 -1.67 1.49 9.46
N PHE A 152 -2.10 1.62 8.21
CA PHE A 152 -1.34 1.07 7.09
C PHE A 152 -0.17 1.99 6.72
N LYS A 153 0.97 1.40 6.38
CA LYS A 153 2.19 2.13 6.02
C LYS A 153 2.03 2.81 4.66
N TRP A 154 2.08 4.15 4.64
CA TRP A 154 1.92 4.96 3.42
C TRP A 154 2.87 4.57 2.29
N GLY A 155 4.18 4.50 2.56
CA GLY A 155 5.16 4.16 1.52
C GLY A 155 4.99 2.75 0.94
N ARG A 156 4.42 1.82 1.71
CA ARG A 156 4.07 0.48 1.22
C ARG A 156 2.84 0.54 0.32
N PHE A 157 1.83 1.33 0.70
CA PHE A 157 0.66 1.58 -0.14
C PHE A 157 1.02 2.25 -1.47
N GLU A 158 1.90 3.26 -1.47
CA GLU A 158 2.42 3.89 -2.70
C GLU A 158 3.06 2.87 -3.64
N ARG A 159 3.94 2.00 -3.13
CA ARG A 159 4.58 0.94 -3.94
C ARG A 159 3.57 -0.02 -4.56
N TYR A 160 2.55 -0.42 -3.79
CA TYR A 160 1.47 -1.29 -4.31
C TYR A 160 0.68 -0.60 -5.44
N VAL A 161 0.35 0.68 -5.27
CA VAL A 161 -0.37 1.45 -6.29
C VAL A 161 0.49 1.63 -7.53
N GLU A 162 1.79 1.88 -7.37
CA GLU A 162 2.73 1.97 -8.48
C GLU A 162 2.89 0.65 -9.23
N GLU A 163 2.93 -0.49 -8.54
CA GLU A 163 2.96 -1.82 -9.15
C GLU A 163 1.71 -2.05 -10.00
N ILE A 164 0.52 -1.80 -9.44
CA ILE A 164 -0.76 -1.93 -10.17
C ILE A 164 -0.78 -0.98 -11.38
N ALA A 165 -0.32 0.27 -11.22
CA ALA A 165 -0.23 1.23 -12.32
C ALA A 165 0.75 0.79 -13.42
N SER A 166 1.74 -0.02 -13.06
CA SER A 166 2.76 -0.57 -13.96
C SER A 166 2.33 -1.88 -14.65
N GLU A 167 1.19 -2.46 -14.30
CA GLU A 167 0.66 -3.63 -15.00
C GLU A 167 0.20 -3.29 -16.42
N GLN A 168 0.43 -4.19 -17.38
CA GLN A 168 0.00 -4.00 -18.76
C GLN A 168 -1.44 -4.48 -18.93
N ILE A 169 -2.33 -3.56 -19.31
CA ILE A 169 -3.74 -3.88 -19.57
C ILE A 169 -3.92 -4.08 -21.07
N ARG A 170 -4.51 -5.22 -21.44
CA ARG A 170 -5.05 -5.44 -22.79
C ARG A 170 -6.51 -5.03 -22.76
N ASP A 171 -6.79 -3.80 -23.20
CA ASP A 171 -8.17 -3.34 -23.35
C ASP A 171 -8.58 -3.34 -24.82
N SER A 172 -9.85 -3.68 -25.07
CA SER A 172 -10.42 -3.84 -26.41
C SER A 172 -11.45 -2.76 -26.77
N GLN A 173 -11.83 -1.91 -25.81
CA GLN A 173 -12.78 -0.83 -26.07
C GLN A 173 -12.11 0.51 -25.85
N ILE A 174 -12.45 1.46 -26.72
CA ILE A 174 -11.83 2.77 -26.70
C ILE A 174 -12.90 3.79 -26.32
N ASN A 175 -13.06 3.97 -25.01
CA ASN A 175 -13.66 5.18 -24.48
C ASN A 175 -12.57 6.26 -24.45
N PHE A 176 -12.96 7.52 -24.63
CA PHE A 176 -12.02 8.63 -24.61
C PHE A 176 -12.47 9.71 -23.65
N LEU A 177 -11.50 10.29 -22.94
CA LEU A 177 -11.65 11.53 -22.20
C LEU A 177 -10.99 12.64 -23.01
N ILE A 178 -11.65 13.79 -23.15
CA ILE A 178 -11.06 14.94 -23.83
C ILE A 178 -10.46 15.87 -22.79
N ILE A 179 -9.13 16.05 -22.85
CA ILE A 179 -8.37 16.98 -22.03
C ILE A 179 -7.52 17.82 -22.97
N ASP A 180 -7.63 19.14 -22.89
CA ASP A 180 -6.90 20.07 -23.76
C ASP A 180 -6.98 19.72 -25.25
N GLU A 181 -8.20 19.41 -25.72
CA GLU A 181 -8.50 19.00 -27.10
C GLU A 181 -7.84 17.67 -27.53
N LYS A 182 -7.13 16.98 -26.63
CA LYS A 182 -6.56 15.66 -26.87
C LYS A 182 -7.54 14.57 -26.44
N HIS A 183 -7.69 13.56 -27.30
CA HIS A 183 -8.45 12.36 -26.99
C HIS A 183 -7.54 11.38 -26.23
N ILE A 184 -7.79 11.23 -24.94
CA ILE A 184 -7.04 10.33 -24.07
C ILE A 184 -7.83 9.01 -23.96
N PRO A 185 -7.28 7.88 -24.41
CA PRO A 185 -7.95 6.58 -24.33
C PRO A 185 -8.06 6.14 -22.87
N LEU A 186 -9.24 5.69 -22.48
CA LEU A 186 -9.56 5.20 -21.14
C LEU A 186 -9.64 3.68 -21.13
N SER A 187 -9.16 3.06 -20.06
CA SER A 187 -9.53 1.68 -19.74
C SER A 187 -11.02 1.56 -19.41
N ASN A 188 -11.60 0.38 -19.60
CA ASN A 188 -12.98 0.07 -19.24
C ASN A 188 -13.26 0.30 -17.75
N GLU A 189 -12.31 -0.08 -16.91
CA GLU A 189 -12.41 0.10 -15.47
C GLU A 189 -12.51 1.59 -15.13
N LEU A 190 -11.63 2.43 -15.69
CA LEU A 190 -11.67 3.86 -15.43
C LEU A 190 -12.93 4.52 -16.02
N SER A 191 -13.36 4.12 -17.22
CA SER A 191 -14.60 4.60 -17.82
C SER A 191 -15.83 4.29 -16.94
N ALA A 192 -15.89 3.08 -16.39
CA ALA A 192 -16.95 2.69 -15.47
C ALA A 192 -16.84 3.42 -14.12
N ALA A 193 -15.62 3.67 -13.63
CA ALA A 193 -15.38 4.50 -12.44
C ALA A 193 -15.82 5.96 -12.66
N LEU A 194 -15.58 6.56 -13.83
CA LEU A 194 -16.05 7.92 -14.16
C LEU A 194 -17.58 8.01 -14.15
N ASN A 195 -18.26 7.03 -14.75
CA ASN A 195 -19.73 6.89 -14.67
C ASN A 195 -20.22 6.85 -13.23
N LYS A 196 -19.53 6.07 -12.41
CA LYS A 196 -19.89 5.95 -11.00
C LYS A 196 -19.61 7.25 -10.24
N GLY A 197 -18.48 7.90 -10.48
CA GLY A 197 -18.12 9.19 -9.88
C GLY A 197 -19.13 10.29 -10.21
N ALA A 198 -19.56 10.40 -11.46
CA ALA A 198 -20.61 11.32 -11.87
C ALA A 198 -21.96 11.02 -11.18
N THR A 199 -22.31 9.73 -11.05
CA THR A 199 -23.54 9.31 -10.34
C THR A 199 -23.47 9.65 -8.85
N ILE A 200 -22.32 9.40 -8.21
CA ILE A 200 -22.08 9.72 -6.80
C ILE A 200 -22.20 11.23 -6.58
N THR A 201 -21.50 12.03 -7.40
CA THR A 201 -21.49 13.50 -7.34
C THR A 201 -22.91 14.06 -7.39
N LYS A 202 -23.70 13.65 -8.39
CA LYS A 202 -25.11 14.03 -8.50
C LYS A 202 -25.94 13.60 -7.28
N GLY A 203 -25.70 12.41 -6.75
CA GLY A 203 -26.35 11.91 -5.54
C GLY A 203 -26.00 12.67 -4.27
N GLN A 204 -24.92 13.45 -4.26
CA GLN A 204 -24.56 14.36 -3.18
C GLN A 204 -25.09 15.79 -3.37
N GLY A 205 -25.74 16.08 -4.51
CA GLY A 205 -26.18 17.44 -4.85
C GLY A 205 -25.06 18.33 -5.40
N GLU A 206 -23.89 17.76 -5.70
CA GLU A 206 -22.77 18.49 -6.28
C GLU A 206 -22.88 18.55 -7.80
N THR A 207 -22.40 19.64 -8.39
CA THR A 207 -22.42 19.86 -9.84
C THR A 207 -21.20 19.27 -10.54
N GLN A 208 -20.05 19.24 -9.85
CA GLN A 208 -18.77 18.82 -10.41
C GLN A 208 -18.13 17.70 -9.60
N CYS A 209 -17.63 16.68 -10.30
CA CYS A 209 -16.94 15.56 -9.68
C CYS A 209 -15.50 15.98 -9.33
N ASN A 210 -15.14 15.86 -8.05
CA ASN A 210 -13.79 16.11 -7.54
C ASN A 210 -13.00 14.81 -7.34
N THR A 211 -11.74 14.94 -6.91
CA THR A 211 -10.87 13.76 -6.71
C THR A 211 -11.39 12.84 -5.61
N ALA A 212 -12.08 13.37 -4.58
CA ALA A 212 -12.65 12.59 -3.50
C ALA A 212 -13.85 11.71 -3.96
N TYR A 213 -14.75 12.25 -4.79
CA TYR A 213 -15.82 11.43 -5.40
C TYR A 213 -15.26 10.40 -6.37
N MET A 214 -14.19 10.76 -7.08
CA MET A 214 -13.51 9.84 -7.97
C MET A 214 -12.82 8.70 -7.18
N LEU A 215 -12.18 9.00 -6.04
CA LEU A 215 -11.65 8.00 -5.11
C LEU A 215 -12.76 7.09 -4.58
N ALA A 216 -13.91 7.64 -4.19
CA ALA A 216 -15.06 6.85 -3.77
C ALA A 216 -15.56 5.92 -4.89
N ALA A 217 -15.52 6.38 -6.14
CA ALA A 217 -15.88 5.58 -7.29
C ALA A 217 -14.90 4.44 -7.56
N ILE A 218 -13.58 4.69 -7.46
CA ILE A 218 -12.54 3.66 -7.60
C ILE A 218 -12.61 2.63 -6.45
N ALA A 219 -12.93 3.08 -5.24
CA ALA A 219 -13.11 2.22 -4.05
C ALA A 219 -14.35 1.31 -4.12
N ASN A 220 -15.20 1.45 -5.14
CA ASN A 220 -16.36 0.59 -5.29
C ASN A 220 -15.98 -0.73 -5.98
N THR A 221 -16.13 -1.86 -5.30
CA THR A 221 -15.91 -3.19 -5.88
C THR A 221 -16.99 -3.62 -6.87
N ASN A 222 -18.15 -2.99 -6.84
CA ASN A 222 -19.27 -3.29 -7.73
C ASN A 222 -19.25 -2.42 -8.99
N ILE A 223 -18.07 -2.01 -9.45
CA ILE A 223 -17.95 -1.39 -10.78
C ILE A 223 -18.23 -2.51 -11.78
N ASP A 224 -19.50 -2.61 -12.15
CA ASP A 224 -19.97 -3.59 -13.10
C ASP A 224 -19.48 -3.20 -14.50
N THR A 225 -18.35 -3.77 -14.90
CA THR A 225 -17.85 -3.62 -16.27
C THR A 225 -18.77 -4.31 -17.29
N SER A 226 -19.84 -5.00 -16.88
CA SER A 226 -20.81 -5.59 -17.80
C SER A 226 -21.62 -4.54 -18.58
N GLN A 227 -21.76 -3.31 -18.05
CA GLN A 227 -22.32 -2.20 -18.84
C GLN A 227 -21.44 -1.84 -20.05
N ALA A 228 -20.18 -2.28 -20.05
CA ALA A 228 -19.28 -2.17 -21.19
C ALA A 228 -19.53 -3.27 -22.25
N ARG A 229 -20.37 -4.30 -22.06
CA ARG A 229 -20.75 -5.20 -23.17
C ARG A 229 -21.97 -6.10 -22.92
N PRO A 230 -22.89 -6.19 -23.90
CA PRO A 230 -23.62 -7.41 -24.21
C PRO A 230 -22.88 -8.16 -25.33
N MET A 231 -21.94 -9.05 -25.04
CA MET A 231 -21.57 -10.12 -25.98
C MET A 231 -20.69 -11.20 -25.34
N MET A 232 -21.13 -12.44 -25.52
CA MET A 232 -20.68 -13.72 -24.97
C MET A 232 -19.17 -14.02 -25.11
N MET A 233 -18.35 -13.55 -24.17
CA MET A 233 -17.00 -14.09 -23.97
C MET A 233 -16.73 -14.32 -22.47
N SER A 234 -16.19 -15.51 -22.20
CA SER A 234 -15.88 -16.15 -20.91
C SER A 234 -15.73 -15.24 -19.67
N ARG A 235 -16.57 -15.48 -18.64
CA ARG A 235 -16.50 -14.88 -17.30
C ARG A 235 -15.19 -15.15 -16.54
N ARG A 236 -14.29 -16.02 -17.02
CA ARG A 236 -13.11 -16.45 -16.26
C ARG A 236 -11.94 -15.46 -16.21
N ASN A 237 -11.92 -14.42 -17.05
CA ASN A 237 -10.82 -13.44 -17.10
C ASN A 237 -11.31 -12.00 -17.02
N GLN A 238 -12.37 -11.70 -16.26
CA GLN A 238 -12.60 -10.28 -15.93
C GLN A 238 -11.39 -9.81 -15.11
N PRO A 239 -10.69 -8.74 -15.52
CA PRO A 239 -9.66 -8.16 -14.69
C PRO A 239 -10.36 -7.74 -13.40
N ILE A 240 -10.16 -8.57 -12.37
CA ILE A 240 -10.54 -8.25 -11.01
C ILE A 240 -10.03 -6.84 -10.78
N ASN A 241 -10.90 -5.93 -10.34
CA ASN A 241 -10.51 -4.57 -10.01
C ASN A 241 -9.58 -4.63 -8.79
N LYS A 242 -8.29 -4.88 -9.05
CA LYS A 242 -7.22 -5.00 -8.06
C LYS A 242 -7.16 -3.76 -7.19
N MET A 243 -7.54 -2.60 -7.75
CA MET A 243 -7.54 -1.35 -7.04
C MET A 243 -8.66 -1.25 -6.01
N ALA A 244 -9.89 -1.55 -6.41
CA ALA A 244 -11.02 -1.64 -5.48
C ALA A 244 -10.77 -2.70 -4.41
N GLN A 245 -10.13 -3.83 -4.75
CA GLN A 245 -9.71 -4.83 -3.77
C GLN A 245 -8.64 -4.30 -2.80
N LEU A 246 -7.62 -3.61 -3.29
CA LEU A 246 -6.60 -2.99 -2.45
C LEU A 246 -7.23 -2.00 -1.47
N LEU A 247 -8.07 -1.09 -1.97
CA LEU A 247 -8.76 -0.10 -1.14
C LEU A 247 -9.69 -0.76 -0.12
N ASN A 248 -10.47 -1.77 -0.52
CA ASN A 248 -11.34 -2.50 0.41
C ASN A 248 -10.57 -3.26 1.49
N LYS A 249 -9.41 -3.85 1.17
CA LYS A 249 -8.54 -4.51 2.16
C LYS A 249 -8.03 -3.53 3.20
N LEU A 250 -7.78 -2.28 2.81
CA LEU A 250 -7.44 -1.18 3.71
C LEU A 250 -8.67 -0.61 4.45
N GLY A 251 -9.86 -1.16 4.22
CA GLY A 251 -11.13 -0.67 4.77
C GLY A 251 -11.59 0.66 4.16
N ILE A 252 -11.03 1.05 3.01
CA ILE A 252 -11.39 2.25 2.24
C ILE A 252 -12.44 1.83 1.22
N THR A 253 -13.71 1.81 1.64
CA THR A 253 -14.84 1.49 0.76
C THR A 253 -15.52 2.78 0.28
N GLN A 254 -16.31 2.71 -0.81
CA GLN A 254 -17.13 3.85 -1.27
C GLN A 254 -17.93 4.49 -0.13
N GLN A 255 -18.58 3.67 0.71
CA GLN A 255 -19.42 4.16 1.81
C GLN A 255 -18.61 4.88 2.88
N VAL A 256 -17.41 4.37 3.19
CA VAL A 256 -16.51 5.00 4.16
C VAL A 256 -16.03 6.34 3.64
N VAL A 257 -15.58 6.41 2.37
CA VAL A 257 -15.13 7.67 1.75
C VAL A 257 -16.26 8.71 1.78
N LEU A 258 -17.48 8.35 1.33
CA LEU A 258 -18.60 9.28 1.31
C LEU A 258 -19.05 9.74 2.69
N LYS A 259 -18.99 8.86 3.69
CA LYS A 259 -19.34 9.22 5.06
C LYS A 259 -18.33 10.20 5.65
N VAL A 260 -17.04 10.01 5.38
CA VAL A 260 -15.97 10.94 5.78
C VAL A 260 -16.11 12.29 5.08
N MET A 261 -16.44 12.31 3.78
CA MET A 261 -16.64 13.57 3.05
C MET A 261 -17.80 14.40 3.62
N ARG A 262 -18.90 13.75 4.05
CA ARG A 262 -20.06 14.44 4.63
C ARG A 262 -19.81 14.95 6.04
N ASP A 263 -19.08 14.17 6.84
CA ASP A 263 -18.76 14.49 8.21
C ASP A 263 -17.30 14.08 8.50
N PRO A 264 -16.34 15.01 8.36
CA PRO A 264 -14.94 14.75 8.66
C PRO A 264 -14.72 14.28 10.11
N LEU A 265 -15.59 14.68 11.04
CA LEU A 265 -15.55 14.26 12.45
C LEU A 265 -16.10 12.85 12.65
N ALA A 266 -16.96 12.35 11.75
CA ALA A 266 -17.45 10.98 11.82
C ALA A 266 -16.35 9.95 11.60
N PHE A 267 -15.20 10.34 11.03
CA PHE A 267 -14.08 9.44 10.81
C PHE A 267 -13.66 8.73 12.11
N ASP A 268 -13.59 9.46 13.23
CA ASP A 268 -13.23 8.92 14.54
C ASP A 268 -14.24 7.90 15.08
N LYS A 269 -15.48 7.93 14.59
CA LYS A 269 -16.55 7.00 14.97
C LYS A 269 -16.63 5.77 14.06
N ILE A 270 -16.25 5.91 12.79
CA ILE A 270 -16.37 4.85 11.76
C ILE A 270 -15.16 3.92 11.80
N VAL A 271 -14.00 4.48 12.13
CA VAL A 271 -12.74 3.77 12.18
C VAL A 271 -12.34 3.71 13.64
N PRO A 272 -12.69 2.63 14.38
CA PRO A 272 -12.09 2.43 15.69
C PRO A 272 -10.59 2.44 15.47
N SER A 273 -9.89 3.41 16.07
CA SER A 273 -8.44 3.50 15.90
C SER A 273 -7.86 2.20 16.45
N SER A 274 -7.21 1.42 15.59
CA SER A 274 -6.44 0.25 16.00
C SER A 274 -5.23 0.67 16.87
N ILE A 275 -4.92 1.97 16.88
CA ILE A 275 -3.96 2.62 17.75
C ILE A 275 -4.71 3.03 19.03
N PRO A 276 -4.39 2.48 20.22
CA PRO A 276 -5.01 2.91 21.47
C PRO A 276 -4.77 4.42 21.68
N LYS A 277 -5.85 5.21 21.77
CA LYS A 277 -5.79 6.64 22.17
C LYS A 277 -5.30 6.70 23.63
N GLU A 278 -4.09 7.19 23.86
CA GLU A 278 -3.65 7.60 25.19
C GLU A 278 -4.37 8.91 25.57
N GLU A 279 -5.39 8.83 26.43
CA GLU A 279 -5.93 10.01 27.12
C GLU A 279 -4.96 10.45 28.23
N PRO A 280 -4.73 11.77 28.42
CA PRO A 280 -4.00 12.27 29.58
C PRO A 280 -4.87 12.14 30.84
N VAL A 281 -4.73 11.02 31.54
CA VAL A 281 -5.49 10.75 32.78
C VAL A 281 -4.82 11.44 33.97
N ILE A 282 -5.55 12.40 34.55
CA ILE A 282 -5.35 12.91 35.91
C ILE A 282 -5.47 11.73 36.88
N ALA A 283 -4.47 11.57 37.74
CA ALA A 283 -4.29 10.44 38.64
C ALA A 283 -5.54 10.11 39.47
N GLN A 284 -6.19 8.99 39.14
CA GLN A 284 -6.99 8.23 40.10
C GLN A 284 -6.57 6.76 40.06
N SER A 285 -6.22 6.28 41.25
CA SER A 285 -5.74 4.95 41.56
C SER A 285 -6.78 3.87 41.23
N GLY A 286 -6.69 3.31 40.02
CA GLY A 286 -7.35 2.07 39.64
C GLY A 286 -6.32 1.14 39.01
N ARG A 287 -6.12 -0.05 39.59
CA ARG A 287 -5.18 -1.08 39.11
C ARG A 287 -5.62 -1.62 37.75
N PHE A 288 -5.29 -0.89 36.68
CA PHE A 288 -5.31 -1.42 35.33
C PHE A 288 -3.88 -1.84 34.97
N TRP A 289 -3.74 -3.11 34.58
CA TRP A 289 -2.48 -3.67 34.11
C TRP A 289 -2.07 -3.00 32.80
N HIS A 290 -1.30 -1.92 32.87
CA HIS A 290 -0.53 -1.47 31.72
C HIS A 290 0.40 -2.62 31.33
N ARG A 291 0.10 -3.26 30.18
CA ARG A 291 1.08 -4.06 29.44
C ARG A 291 2.16 -3.08 28.98
N SER A 292 3.11 -2.79 29.86
CA SER A 292 4.44 -2.32 29.47
C SER A 292 4.85 -3.15 28.26
N ALA A 293 5.29 -2.52 27.17
CA ALA A 293 5.80 -3.19 25.98
C ALA A 293 6.93 -4.15 26.40
N LYS A 294 6.55 -5.37 26.80
CA LYS A 294 7.48 -6.42 27.15
C LYS A 294 8.21 -6.66 25.86
N LYS A 295 9.52 -6.36 25.85
CA LYS A 295 10.42 -6.68 24.73
C LYS A 295 10.08 -8.10 24.31
N GLN A 296 9.36 -8.22 23.20
CA GLN A 296 8.99 -9.52 22.65
C GLN A 296 10.31 -10.17 22.29
N ALA A 297 10.56 -11.37 22.81
CA ALA A 297 11.79 -12.08 22.49
C ALA A 297 11.90 -12.18 20.97
N SER A 298 13.09 -11.92 20.41
CA SER A 298 13.29 -12.09 18.97
C SER A 298 12.98 -13.53 18.58
N THR A 299 12.52 -13.75 17.35
CA THR A 299 12.19 -15.10 16.88
C THR A 299 13.45 -15.98 16.90
N GLU A 300 14.63 -15.42 16.64
CA GLU A 300 15.92 -16.09 16.82
C GLU A 300 16.13 -16.60 18.27
N ALA A 301 15.77 -15.81 19.27
CA ALA A 301 15.90 -16.23 20.68
C ALA A 301 14.99 -17.41 21.00
N LEU A 302 13.82 -17.52 20.37
CA LEU A 302 12.95 -18.69 20.50
C LEU A 302 13.62 -19.96 19.96
N GLY A 303 14.32 -19.88 18.83
CA GLY A 303 15.11 -20.99 18.30
C GLY A 303 16.12 -21.53 19.30
N ARG A 304 16.82 -20.66 20.04
CA ARG A 304 17.74 -21.06 21.12
C ARG A 304 17.01 -21.77 22.27
N VAL A 305 15.85 -21.24 22.68
CA VAL A 305 15.02 -21.84 23.73
C VAL A 305 14.54 -23.25 23.36
N ILE A 306 14.17 -23.48 22.09
CA ILE A 306 13.78 -24.80 21.57
C ILE A 306 14.97 -25.76 21.64
N VAL A 307 16.13 -25.33 21.17
CA VAL A 307 17.36 -26.14 21.20
C VAL A 307 17.69 -26.56 22.63
N ASP A 308 17.69 -25.64 23.58
CA ASP A 308 18.12 -25.91 24.94
C ASP A 308 17.16 -26.85 25.70
N ARG A 309 15.86 -26.81 25.36
CA ARG A 309 14.82 -27.44 26.20
C ARG A 309 14.13 -28.62 25.57
N ILE A 310 14.14 -28.68 24.25
CA ILE A 310 13.53 -29.78 23.50
C ILE A 310 14.64 -30.64 22.96
N ILE A 311 15.58 -30.08 22.20
CA ILE A 311 16.57 -30.90 21.48
C ILE A 311 17.68 -31.43 22.39
N THR A 312 18.22 -30.59 23.27
CA THR A 312 19.36 -30.95 24.13
C THR A 312 19.05 -32.12 25.07
N PRO A 313 17.86 -32.20 25.71
CA PRO A 313 17.50 -33.33 26.57
C PRO A 313 17.23 -34.66 25.85
N LEU A 314 17.06 -34.68 24.52
CA LEU A 314 16.74 -35.91 23.80
C LEU A 314 17.97 -36.83 23.71
N ALA A 315 17.71 -38.13 23.84
CA ALA A 315 18.71 -39.20 23.69
C ALA A 315 19.06 -39.48 22.21
N LEU A 316 19.29 -38.43 21.43
CA LEU A 316 19.73 -38.50 20.05
C LEU A 316 21.24 -38.74 19.96
N ASN A 317 21.70 -39.41 18.89
CA ASN A 317 23.12 -39.41 18.52
C ASN A 317 23.61 -37.96 18.35
N GLU A 318 24.77 -37.63 18.91
CA GLU A 318 25.37 -36.29 18.85
C GLU A 318 25.46 -35.70 17.44
N LYS A 319 25.69 -36.53 16.41
CA LYS A 319 25.67 -36.06 15.01
C LYS A 319 24.29 -35.55 14.60
N ALA A 320 23.23 -36.30 14.90
CA ALA A 320 21.86 -35.92 14.59
C ALA A 320 21.42 -34.70 15.44
N LYS A 321 21.77 -34.69 16.73
CA LYS A 321 21.49 -33.59 17.65
C LYS A 321 22.11 -32.27 17.16
N ASN A 322 23.38 -32.28 16.77
CA ASN A 322 24.08 -31.08 16.25
C ASN A 322 23.49 -30.60 14.93
N ARG A 323 23.10 -31.54 14.05
CA ARG A 323 22.40 -31.22 12.80
C ARG A 323 21.06 -30.52 13.07
N ILE A 324 20.17 -31.13 13.85
CA ILE A 324 18.84 -30.56 14.15
C ILE A 324 18.99 -29.21 14.86
N LYS A 325 19.97 -29.06 15.76
CA LYS A 325 20.28 -27.79 16.41
C LYS A 325 20.65 -26.69 15.41
N ALA A 326 21.56 -26.96 14.48
CA ALA A 326 21.98 -25.98 13.48
C ALA A 326 20.80 -25.54 12.60
N GLU A 327 19.98 -26.49 12.18
CA GLU A 327 18.80 -26.20 11.36
C GLU A 327 17.73 -25.41 12.10
N MET A 328 17.42 -25.72 13.36
CA MET A 328 16.46 -24.95 14.14
C MET A 328 16.93 -23.52 14.39
N LEU A 329 18.22 -23.32 14.65
CA LEU A 329 18.75 -21.96 14.82
C LEU A 329 18.61 -21.16 13.52
N TRP A 330 18.94 -21.76 12.38
CA TRP A 330 18.77 -21.09 11.09
C TRP A 330 17.30 -20.83 10.77
N LEU A 331 16.40 -21.80 10.99
CA LEU A 331 14.96 -21.69 10.73
C LEU A 331 14.34 -20.46 11.42
N PHE A 332 14.58 -20.34 12.73
CA PHE A 332 14.02 -19.24 13.51
C PHE A 332 14.74 -17.90 13.24
N ALA A 333 16.01 -17.92 12.87
CA ALA A 333 16.71 -16.73 12.38
C ALA A 333 16.17 -16.24 11.03
N ALA A 334 15.85 -17.16 10.10
CA ALA A 334 15.28 -16.84 8.79
C ALA A 334 13.86 -16.27 8.91
N ALA A 335 13.06 -16.83 9.82
CA ALA A 335 11.74 -16.28 10.17
C ALA A 335 11.85 -14.88 10.79
N ASP A 336 12.76 -14.67 11.75
CA ASP A 336 13.02 -13.34 12.34
C ASP A 336 13.46 -12.33 11.28
N HIS A 337 14.38 -12.74 10.40
CA HIS A 337 14.87 -11.93 9.29
C HIS A 337 13.75 -11.55 8.34
N PHE A 338 12.90 -12.51 7.94
CA PHE A 338 11.76 -12.24 7.07
C PHE A 338 10.82 -11.21 7.71
N LEU A 339 10.41 -11.41 8.96
CA LEU A 339 9.55 -10.47 9.67
C LEU A 339 10.18 -9.08 9.82
N LYS A 340 11.50 -9.00 10.04
CA LYS A 340 12.24 -7.73 10.07
C LYS A 340 12.25 -7.03 8.71
N VAL A 341 12.47 -7.77 7.62
CA VAL A 341 12.37 -7.23 6.26
C VAL A 341 10.96 -6.70 5.99
N ARG A 342 9.92 -7.46 6.37
CA ARG A 342 8.50 -7.05 6.25
C ARG A 342 8.16 -5.80 7.04
N ARG A 343 8.83 -5.61 8.18
CA ARG A 343 8.68 -4.45 9.04
C ARG A 343 9.57 -3.27 8.64
N ASP A 344 10.30 -3.37 7.52
CA ASP A 344 11.27 -2.38 7.03
C ASP A 344 12.42 -2.11 8.02
N MET A 345 12.78 -3.09 8.85
CA MET A 345 13.89 -2.99 9.80
C MET A 345 15.23 -3.45 9.22
N VAL A 346 15.18 -4.29 8.18
CA VAL A 346 16.34 -4.87 7.49
C VAL A 346 16.07 -4.85 5.99
N TYR A 347 17.12 -4.67 5.18
CA TYR A 347 16.98 -4.69 3.73
C TYR A 347 16.74 -6.12 3.22
N PRO A 348 15.86 -6.32 2.22
CA PRO A 348 15.63 -7.62 1.57
C PRO A 348 16.88 -8.36 1.08
N THR A 349 17.89 -7.60 0.66
CA THR A 349 19.18 -8.08 0.15
C THR A 349 20.15 -8.47 1.26
N SER A 350 19.81 -8.23 2.52
CA SER A 350 20.65 -8.65 3.63
C SER A 350 20.52 -10.17 3.81
N PRO A 351 21.61 -10.90 4.01
CA PRO A 351 21.52 -12.31 4.31
C PRO A 351 21.00 -12.54 5.73
N VAL A 352 20.39 -13.72 5.97
CA VAL A 352 20.07 -14.18 7.32
C VAL A 352 21.38 -14.20 8.15
N PRO A 353 21.39 -13.68 9.39
CA PRO A 353 22.62 -13.53 10.20
C PRO A 353 23.21 -14.86 10.69
N VAL A 354 22.56 -15.98 10.38
CA VAL A 354 23.00 -17.34 10.69
C VAL A 354 23.34 -18.04 9.38
N GLU A 355 24.49 -18.71 9.32
CA GLU A 355 24.91 -19.46 8.14
C GLU A 355 23.95 -20.62 7.84
N ILE A 356 23.69 -20.87 6.55
CA ILE A 356 22.86 -22.01 6.14
C ILE A 356 23.59 -23.30 6.56
N PRO A 357 22.91 -24.22 7.28
CA PRO A 357 23.48 -25.52 7.65
C PRO A 357 24.05 -26.27 6.46
N GLN A 358 25.18 -26.96 6.66
CA GLN A 358 25.89 -27.66 5.57
C GLN A 358 25.06 -28.77 4.92
N ASN A 359 24.13 -29.35 5.67
CA ASN A 359 23.32 -30.49 5.27
C ASN A 359 21.90 -30.09 4.79
N ALA A 360 21.60 -28.79 4.74
CA ALA A 360 20.34 -28.30 4.19
C ALA A 360 20.36 -28.39 2.66
N GLU A 361 19.25 -28.79 2.06
CA GLU A 361 19.06 -28.79 0.60
C GLU A 361 18.82 -27.34 0.13
N ARG A 362 19.49 -26.93 -0.95
CA ARG A 362 19.42 -25.56 -1.48
C ARG A 362 19.04 -25.58 -2.94
N ILE A 363 18.16 -24.67 -3.33
CA ILE A 363 17.96 -24.37 -4.75
C ILE A 363 19.26 -23.71 -5.28
N PRO A 364 19.77 -24.11 -6.45
CA PRO A 364 20.88 -23.39 -7.09
C PRO A 364 20.53 -21.90 -7.14
N GLU A 365 21.47 -21.00 -6.80
CA GLU A 365 21.28 -19.54 -6.65
C GLU A 365 20.90 -19.05 -5.23
N THR A 366 20.66 -19.94 -4.27
CA THR A 366 20.37 -19.51 -2.89
C THR A 366 21.61 -18.95 -2.19
N ASP A 367 21.58 -17.67 -1.81
CA ASP A 367 22.67 -16.94 -1.16
C ASP A 367 22.34 -16.51 0.28
N ASN A 368 21.39 -17.20 0.92
CA ASN A 368 20.87 -16.87 2.25
C ASN A 368 20.10 -15.54 2.31
N THR A 369 19.68 -15.01 1.16
CA THR A 369 18.73 -13.88 1.04
C THR A 369 17.37 -14.36 0.54
N ILE A 370 16.39 -13.45 0.48
CA ILE A 370 15.04 -13.78 0.00
C ILE A 370 15.09 -13.98 -1.52
N LEU A 371 14.79 -15.20 -1.98
CA LEU A 371 14.94 -15.64 -3.39
C LEU A 371 14.25 -14.71 -4.40
N ASN A 372 13.04 -14.27 -4.07
CA ASN A 372 12.21 -13.52 -5.01
C ASN A 372 11.74 -12.22 -4.38
N MET A 373 12.47 -11.14 -4.68
CA MET A 373 12.08 -9.81 -4.23
C MET A 373 10.73 -9.36 -4.78
N ARG A 374 10.24 -9.91 -5.90
CA ARG A 374 8.87 -9.61 -6.36
C ARG A 374 7.82 -10.15 -5.40
N LEU A 375 8.09 -11.29 -4.75
CA LEU A 375 7.17 -11.82 -3.73
C LEU A 375 7.05 -10.84 -2.56
N LEU A 376 8.14 -10.20 -2.13
CA LEU A 376 8.12 -9.23 -1.02
C LEU A 376 7.07 -8.12 -1.18
N PHE A 377 6.79 -7.71 -2.41
CA PHE A 377 5.82 -6.65 -2.66
C PHE A 377 4.47 -7.19 -3.09
N SER A 378 4.26 -8.50 -3.19
CA SER A 378 2.95 -9.05 -3.54
C SER A 378 2.00 -9.09 -2.33
N PHE A 379 0.70 -9.24 -2.61
CA PHE A 379 -0.32 -9.46 -1.58
C PHE A 379 -0.17 -10.84 -0.90
N GLU A 380 0.37 -11.83 -1.61
CA GLU A 380 0.59 -13.19 -1.09
C GLU A 380 1.53 -13.15 0.13
N ASN A 381 2.46 -12.19 0.17
CA ASN A 381 3.37 -12.04 1.30
C ASN A 381 2.75 -11.44 2.57
N GLU A 382 1.59 -10.78 2.50
CA GLU A 382 0.85 -10.42 3.72
C GLU A 382 0.30 -11.67 4.41
N HIS A 383 -0.15 -12.64 3.62
CA HIS A 383 -0.59 -13.92 4.16
C HIS A 383 0.58 -14.72 4.75
N LEU A 384 1.72 -14.77 4.06
CA LEU A 384 2.93 -15.41 4.59
C LEU A 384 3.41 -14.77 5.90
N GLU A 385 3.40 -13.43 5.98
CA GLU A 385 3.74 -12.70 7.20
C GLU A 385 2.81 -13.09 8.36
N GLN A 386 1.49 -13.10 8.13
CA GLN A 386 0.51 -13.51 9.14
C GLN A 386 0.66 -14.98 9.54
N GLN A 387 0.92 -15.88 8.60
CA GLN A 387 1.15 -17.30 8.87
C GLN A 387 2.41 -17.49 9.73
N ILE A 388 3.51 -16.83 9.38
CA ILE A 388 4.77 -16.92 10.12
C ILE A 388 4.61 -16.34 11.53
N ASP A 389 4.05 -15.12 11.67
CA ASP A 389 3.79 -14.52 12.98
C ASP A 389 2.86 -15.43 13.83
N GLY A 390 1.83 -16.01 13.22
CA GLY A 390 0.91 -16.94 13.90
C GLY A 390 1.57 -18.26 14.34
N ILE A 391 2.48 -18.82 13.54
CA ILE A 391 3.28 -19.99 13.94
C ILE A 391 4.20 -19.63 15.11
N VAL A 392 4.93 -18.51 15.02
CA VAL A 392 5.85 -18.03 16.06
C VAL A 392 5.11 -17.78 17.38
N GLU A 393 3.91 -17.20 17.33
CA GLU A 393 3.07 -17.00 18.51
C GLU A 393 2.65 -18.33 19.14
N ARG A 394 2.17 -19.29 18.34
CA ARG A 394 1.80 -20.64 18.82
C ARG A 394 2.98 -21.36 19.46
N VAL A 395 4.15 -21.35 18.81
CA VAL A 395 5.40 -21.90 19.39
C VAL A 395 5.73 -21.24 20.73
N THR A 396 5.60 -19.92 20.83
CA THR A 396 5.83 -19.17 22.07
C THR A 396 4.87 -19.60 23.19
N ILE A 397 3.60 -19.87 22.86
CA ILE A 397 2.59 -20.37 23.78
C ILE A 397 2.99 -21.76 24.29
N HIS A 398 3.32 -22.71 23.42
CA HIS A 398 3.75 -24.06 23.83
C HIS A 398 5.02 -24.03 24.68
N LEU A 399 6.01 -23.20 24.33
CA LEU A 399 7.21 -22.99 25.15
C LEU A 399 6.90 -22.43 26.54
N ARG A 400 5.87 -21.60 26.67
CA ARG A 400 5.39 -21.09 27.97
C ARG A 400 4.71 -22.18 28.79
N TYR A 401 4.01 -23.12 28.18
CA TYR A 401 3.48 -24.28 28.89
C TYR A 401 4.59 -25.26 29.30
N LEU A 402 5.57 -25.53 28.43
CA LEU A 402 6.75 -26.37 28.73
C LEU A 402 7.58 -25.83 29.92
N ASN A 403 8.01 -24.55 29.88
CA ASN A 403 7.54 -23.66 30.94
C ASN A 403 7.30 -24.17 32.37
N ILE A 404 6.00 -24.20 32.58
CA ILE A 404 5.29 -24.42 33.83
C ILE A 404 5.41 -25.89 34.19
N LEU A 405 5.27 -26.79 33.20
CA LEU A 405 5.36 -28.24 33.39
C LEU A 405 6.75 -28.67 33.87
N LEU A 406 7.83 -28.15 33.27
CA LEU A 406 9.21 -28.42 33.73
C LEU A 406 9.46 -27.90 35.15
N LYS A 407 8.88 -26.75 35.51
CA LYS A 407 8.96 -26.22 36.89
C LYS A 407 8.20 -27.09 37.88
N GLN A 408 7.05 -27.61 37.50
CA GLN A 408 6.30 -28.57 38.31
C GLN A 408 7.08 -29.88 38.47
N GLN A 409 7.73 -30.34 37.41
CA GLN A 409 8.61 -31.52 37.41
C GLN A 409 9.85 -31.35 38.31
N ALA A 410 10.28 -30.12 38.60
CA ALA A 410 11.46 -29.86 39.43
C ALA A 410 11.16 -29.76 40.95
N GLN A 411 9.89 -29.82 41.39
CA GLN A 411 9.53 -29.65 42.81
C GLN A 411 9.77 -30.93 43.63
N PRO A 412 10.73 -31.00 44.56
CA PRO A 412 10.99 -32.22 45.33
C PRO A 412 9.78 -32.64 46.19
N GLY A 413 9.44 -33.94 46.20
CA GLY A 413 8.53 -34.54 47.20
C GLY A 413 7.17 -35.10 46.74
N LYS A 414 6.87 -35.17 45.43
CA LYS A 414 5.60 -35.76 44.89
C LYS A 414 5.80 -36.86 43.82
N PHE A 415 6.96 -37.52 43.77
CA PHE A 415 7.57 -37.89 42.49
C PHE A 415 7.37 -39.30 41.89
N GLU A 416 6.75 -40.27 42.54
CA GLU A 416 6.89 -41.65 42.03
C GLU A 416 5.64 -42.27 41.39
N ALA A 417 4.43 -41.76 41.64
CA ALA A 417 3.19 -42.36 41.10
C ALA A 417 2.28 -41.43 40.28
N GLN A 418 2.46 -40.10 40.35
CA GLN A 418 1.57 -39.12 39.68
C GLN A 418 2.17 -38.46 38.42
N ASN A 419 3.32 -38.94 37.94
CA ASN A 419 4.07 -38.25 36.88
C ASN A 419 3.68 -38.63 35.44
N ALA A 420 2.99 -39.74 35.22
CA ALA A 420 2.62 -40.15 33.86
C ALA A 420 1.81 -39.07 33.10
N PRO A 421 0.78 -38.43 33.68
CA PRO A 421 0.04 -37.36 33.01
C PRO A 421 0.90 -36.13 32.64
N LEU A 422 1.87 -35.78 33.50
CA LEU A 422 2.76 -34.63 33.26
C LEU A 422 3.76 -34.93 32.14
N ILE A 423 4.28 -36.17 32.08
CA ILE A 423 5.16 -36.63 31.00
C ILE A 423 4.41 -36.58 29.66
N TYR A 424 3.17 -37.09 29.60
CA TYR A 424 2.36 -37.01 28.38
C TYR A 424 2.06 -35.58 27.95
N GLN A 425 1.81 -34.66 28.88
CA GLN A 425 1.62 -33.23 28.56
C GLN A 425 2.90 -32.56 28.04
N LEU A 426 4.06 -32.89 28.63
CA LEU A 426 5.35 -32.42 28.13
C LEU A 426 5.59 -32.90 26.70
N GLN A 427 5.40 -34.20 26.45
CA GLN A 427 5.56 -34.81 25.13
C GLN A 427 4.62 -34.19 24.10
N GLY A 428 3.33 -34.01 24.43
CA GLY A 428 2.35 -33.40 23.53
C GLY A 428 2.78 -31.99 23.10
N HIS A 429 3.23 -31.15 24.04
CA HIS A 429 3.72 -29.81 23.68
C HIS A 429 5.06 -29.82 22.92
N GLN A 430 5.91 -30.84 23.10
CA GLN A 430 7.12 -31.00 22.30
C GLN A 430 6.77 -31.38 20.85
N GLN A 431 5.81 -32.28 20.66
CA GLN A 431 5.28 -32.67 19.34
C GLN A 431 4.61 -31.49 18.64
N ASP A 432 3.76 -30.72 19.34
CA ASP A 432 3.14 -29.51 18.78
C ASP A 432 4.19 -28.52 18.25
N ILE A 433 5.30 -28.34 18.98
CA ILE A 433 6.39 -27.45 18.56
C ILE A 433 7.15 -28.03 17.35
N ALA A 434 7.37 -29.35 17.29
CA ALA A 434 8.01 -29.99 16.15
C ALA A 434 7.17 -29.82 14.88
N ALA A 435 5.87 -30.11 14.96
CA ALA A 435 4.92 -29.93 13.87
C ALA A 435 4.84 -28.47 13.37
N LEU A 436 4.77 -27.50 14.29
CA LEU A 436 4.80 -26.07 13.95
C LEU A 436 6.13 -25.64 13.32
N SER A 437 7.25 -26.20 13.78
CA SER A 437 8.58 -25.93 13.20
C SER A 437 8.69 -26.51 11.79
N TYR A 438 8.06 -27.66 11.53
CA TYR A 438 7.96 -28.22 10.19
C TYR A 438 7.11 -27.35 9.26
N GLU A 439 5.95 -26.87 9.73
CA GLU A 439 5.13 -25.89 8.98
C GLU A 439 5.97 -24.65 8.62
N LEU A 440 6.71 -24.11 9.59
CA LEU A 440 7.59 -22.96 9.36
C LEU A 440 8.70 -23.25 8.36
N SER A 441 9.27 -24.46 8.35
CA SER A 441 10.33 -24.80 7.41
C SER A 441 9.84 -24.89 5.97
N GLN A 442 8.59 -25.32 5.75
CA GLN A 442 7.98 -25.27 4.42
C GLN A 442 7.84 -23.82 3.91
N LEU A 443 7.43 -22.89 4.78
CA LEU A 443 7.38 -21.47 4.43
C LEU A 443 8.76 -20.89 4.14
N MET A 444 9.79 -21.26 4.94
CA MET A 444 11.16 -20.80 4.69
C MET A 444 11.74 -21.38 3.39
N GLN A 445 11.39 -22.60 3.01
CA GLN A 445 11.77 -23.15 1.71
C GLN A 445 11.19 -22.33 0.55
N GLN A 446 9.94 -21.87 0.66
CA GLN A 446 9.32 -21.00 -0.35
C GLN A 446 9.98 -19.63 -0.45
N ILE A 447 10.38 -19.05 0.70
CA ILE A 447 10.91 -17.68 0.77
C ILE A 447 12.40 -17.62 0.45
N TYR A 448 13.19 -18.56 0.97
CA TYR A 448 14.65 -18.57 0.91
C TYR A 448 15.23 -19.69 0.03
N GLY A 449 14.44 -20.66 -0.42
CA GLY A 449 14.97 -21.77 -1.23
C GLY A 449 15.79 -22.79 -0.46
N VAL A 450 15.70 -22.76 0.87
CA VAL A 450 16.43 -23.65 1.76
C VAL A 450 15.45 -24.64 2.38
N ARG A 451 15.68 -25.92 2.13
CA ARG A 451 14.90 -27.01 2.72
C ARG A 451 15.68 -27.63 3.87
N LEU A 452 15.01 -27.72 5.01
CA LEU A 452 15.51 -28.28 6.26
C LEU A 452 14.84 -29.63 6.53
N HIS A 453 15.59 -30.59 7.06
CA HIS A 453 15.13 -31.94 7.37
C HIS A 453 14.95 -32.18 8.87
N GLY A 454 15.67 -31.42 9.69
CA GLY A 454 15.69 -31.50 11.14
C GLY A 454 14.32 -31.30 11.81
N PRO A 455 13.43 -30.39 11.34
CA PRO A 455 12.08 -30.28 11.89
C PRO A 455 11.23 -31.54 11.75
N SER A 456 11.25 -32.20 10.59
CA SER A 456 10.54 -33.47 10.41
C SER A 456 11.19 -34.62 11.17
N GLU A 457 12.53 -34.70 11.16
CA GLU A 457 13.24 -35.73 11.93
C GLU A 457 13.01 -35.62 13.45
N LEU A 458 12.83 -34.39 13.96
CA LEU A 458 12.48 -34.16 15.36
C LEU A 458 11.08 -34.69 15.69
N ASP A 459 10.13 -34.49 14.79
CA ASP A 459 8.76 -34.98 14.94
C ASP A 459 8.74 -36.51 14.97
N ASP A 460 9.37 -37.15 13.99
CA ASP A 460 9.51 -38.62 13.90
C ASP A 460 10.14 -39.21 15.18
N PHE A 461 11.14 -38.54 15.75
CA PHE A 461 11.79 -39.00 16.98
C PHE A 461 10.88 -38.88 18.21
N LEU A 462 10.11 -37.78 18.32
CA LEU A 462 9.20 -37.58 19.43
C LEU A 462 8.00 -38.53 19.38
N GLU A 463 7.56 -38.93 18.20
CA GLU A 463 6.56 -39.99 18.03
C GLU A 463 7.07 -41.34 18.56
N GLN A 464 8.31 -41.71 18.24
CA GLN A 464 8.90 -42.99 18.67
C GLN A 464 9.05 -43.11 20.20
N VAL A 465 9.27 -42.00 20.92
CA VAL A 465 9.41 -41.98 22.38
C VAL A 465 8.05 -42.11 23.10
N THR A 466 6.94 -41.98 22.37
CA THR A 466 5.58 -42.03 22.94
C THR A 466 5.03 -43.46 23.02
N ILE A 467 5.65 -44.40 22.31
CA ILE A 467 5.32 -45.84 22.26
C ILE A 467 6.19 -46.59 23.28
#